data_AF-A0A7V5R7Z5-F1
#
_entry.id   AF-A0A7V5R7Z5-F1
#
_cell.length_a   1.000
_cell.length_b   1.000
_cell.length_c   1.000
_cell.angle_alpha   90.00
_cell.angle_beta   90.00
_cell.angle_gamma   90.00
#
_symmetry.space_group_name_H-M   'P 1'
#
loop_
_entity.id
_entity.type
_entity.pdbx_description
1 polymer ?
#
loop_
_entity_poly.entity_id
_entity_poly.type
_entity_poly.pdbx_seq_one_letter_code
_entity_poly.pdbx_strand_id
1 'polypeptide(L)'
;MDTLSEYITVDMKPDQLKKIRKEMGARQKDLAKILNVPVRTYQNWEQPEGGKSHRQIPEDAADRVRCLSELMAGSQERGDHFPDEITWLQIPLRKMELQQLKSLAILNDKNLSFLVRECILMVMR
;
A
#
# COMPACT_ATOMS: atom_id res chain seq x y z
N MET A 1 -14.55 24.74 -27.52
CA MET A 1 -14.24 24.32 -26.13
C MET A 1 -15.13 23.15 -25.84
N ASP A 2 -14.62 21.93 -26.04
CA ASP A 2 -15.28 20.71 -25.58
C ASP A 2 -14.28 19.57 -25.73
N THR A 3 -13.73 19.10 -24.62
CA THR A 3 -13.23 17.73 -24.41
C THR A 3 -12.89 17.55 -22.93
N LEU A 4 -13.87 17.75 -22.04
CA LEU A 4 -13.83 17.19 -20.67
C LEU A 4 -14.26 15.70 -20.69
N SER A 5 -13.90 14.96 -21.75
CA SER A 5 -14.39 13.61 -22.07
C SER A 5 -13.37 12.51 -21.79
N GLU A 6 -12.39 12.75 -20.93
CA GLU A 6 -11.33 11.76 -20.65
C GLU A 6 -11.04 11.58 -19.16
N TYR A 7 -12.06 11.77 -18.30
CA TYR A 7 -12.05 11.14 -16.98
C TYR A 7 -12.39 9.66 -17.15
N ILE A 8 -11.40 8.92 -17.65
CA ILE A 8 -11.48 7.46 -17.77
C ILE A 8 -11.52 6.90 -16.36
N THR A 9 -12.69 6.49 -15.89
CA THR A 9 -12.85 5.56 -14.78
C THR A 9 -12.25 4.22 -15.23
N VAL A 10 -10.93 4.05 -15.04
CA VAL A 10 -10.24 2.82 -15.43
C VAL A 10 -10.58 1.74 -14.42
N ASP A 11 -11.65 0.99 -14.70
CA ASP A 11 -11.97 -0.27 -14.04
C ASP A 11 -10.72 -1.16 -14.01
N MET A 12 -10.18 -1.39 -12.82
CA MET A 12 -9.03 -2.29 -12.65
C MET A 12 -9.48 -3.73 -12.90
N LYS A 13 -8.81 -4.43 -13.83
CA LYS A 13 -9.09 -5.83 -14.14
C LYS A 13 -8.39 -6.79 -13.16
N PRO A 14 -8.94 -8.00 -12.94
CA PRO A 14 -8.33 -9.00 -12.05
C PRO A 14 -6.87 -9.31 -12.36
N ASP A 15 -6.52 -9.43 -13.64
CA ASP A 15 -5.15 -9.72 -14.07
C ASP A 15 -4.21 -8.53 -13.84
N GLN A 16 -4.70 -7.30 -13.95
CA GLN A 16 -3.93 -6.10 -13.62
C GLN A 16 -3.63 -6.02 -12.12
N LEU A 17 -4.64 -6.25 -11.27
CA LEU A 17 -4.48 -6.32 -9.81
C LEU A 17 -3.43 -7.37 -9.42
N LYS A 18 -3.54 -8.57 -10.01
CA LYS A 18 -2.62 -9.68 -9.76
C LYS A 18 -1.19 -9.37 -10.22
N LYS A 19 -1.04 -8.68 -11.35
CA LYS A 19 0.25 -8.24 -11.88
C LYS A 19 0.91 -7.23 -10.92
N ILE A 20 0.20 -6.16 -10.56
CA ILE A 20 0.68 -5.14 -9.62
C ILE A 20 1.11 -5.78 -8.30
N ARG A 21 0.29 -6.68 -7.74
CA ARG A 21 0.65 -7.40 -6.51
C ARG A 21 1.96 -8.18 -6.63
N LYS A 22 2.16 -8.89 -7.75
CA LYS A 22 3.38 -9.66 -7.98
C LYS A 22 4.60 -8.76 -8.16
N GLU A 23 4.45 -7.64 -8.85
CA GLU A 23 5.51 -6.63 -9.02
C GLU A 23 5.95 -6.04 -7.67
N MET A 24 5.01 -5.88 -6.73
CA MET A 24 5.31 -5.48 -5.34
C MET A 24 5.89 -6.62 -4.47
N GLY A 25 6.04 -7.85 -4.98
CA GLY A 25 6.49 -9.01 -4.20
C GLY A 25 5.53 -9.44 -3.08
N ALA A 26 4.29 -8.96 -3.08
CA ALA A 26 3.34 -9.16 -1.99
C ALA A 26 2.49 -10.43 -2.14
N ARG A 27 2.10 -11.05 -1.02
CA ARG A 27 1.08 -12.11 -1.00
C ARG A 27 -0.31 -11.49 -0.93
N GLN A 28 -1.33 -12.23 -1.35
CA GLN A 28 -2.73 -11.78 -1.32
C GLN A 28 -3.18 -11.34 0.09
N LYS A 29 -2.75 -12.07 1.13
CA LYS A 29 -3.04 -11.73 2.53
C LYS A 29 -2.42 -10.40 2.96
N ASP A 30 -1.28 -10.02 2.38
CA ASP A 30 -0.53 -8.83 2.76
C ASP A 30 -1.26 -7.60 2.19
N LEU A 31 -1.64 -7.63 0.91
CA LEU A 31 -2.45 -6.55 0.32
C LEU A 31 -3.84 -6.45 0.92
N ALA A 32 -4.49 -7.58 1.24
CA ALA A 32 -5.78 -7.54 1.94
C ALA A 32 -5.66 -6.78 3.27
N LYS A 33 -4.58 -7.00 4.04
CA LYS A 33 -4.31 -6.30 5.29
C LYS A 33 -4.07 -4.80 5.06
N ILE A 34 -3.27 -4.44 4.07
CA ILE A 34 -2.95 -3.04 3.73
C ILE A 34 -4.19 -2.26 3.29
N LEU A 35 -5.01 -2.89 2.45
CA LEU A 35 -6.26 -2.33 1.98
C LEU A 35 -7.37 -2.36 3.05
N ASN A 36 -7.11 -3.00 4.19
CA ASN A 36 -8.07 -3.23 5.28
C ASN A 36 -9.35 -3.92 4.80
N VAL A 37 -9.19 -4.99 4.02
CA VAL A 37 -10.29 -5.83 3.54
C VAL A 37 -10.10 -7.29 3.94
N PRO A 38 -11.17 -8.08 4.07
CA PRO A 38 -11.03 -9.51 4.28
C PRO A 38 -10.20 -10.16 3.17
N VAL A 39 -9.31 -11.10 3.53
CA VAL A 39 -8.45 -11.81 2.56
C VAL A 39 -9.27 -12.45 1.44
N ARG A 40 -10.44 -13.01 1.78
CA ARG A 40 -11.35 -13.61 0.81
C ARG A 40 -11.93 -12.60 -0.19
N THR A 41 -12.17 -11.37 0.24
CA THR A 41 -12.61 -10.28 -0.65
C THR A 41 -11.54 -9.97 -1.68
N TYR A 42 -10.30 -9.77 -1.23
CA TYR A 42 -9.16 -9.55 -2.12
C TYR A 42 -8.94 -10.74 -3.08
N GLN A 43 -9.07 -11.99 -2.59
CA GLN A 43 -8.96 -13.18 -3.44
C GLN A 43 -10.04 -13.26 -4.52
N ASN A 44 -11.26 -12.80 -4.22
CA ASN A 44 -12.37 -12.75 -5.16
C ASN A 44 -12.16 -11.70 -6.25
N TRP A 45 -11.45 -10.61 -5.94
CA TRP A 45 -11.06 -9.58 -6.90
C TRP A 45 -10.04 -10.09 -7.94
N GLU A 46 -9.13 -10.98 -7.54
CA GLU A 46 -8.16 -11.61 -8.47
C GLU A 46 -8.75 -12.79 -9.27
N GLN A 47 -10.02 -13.15 -9.07
CA GLN A 47 -10.65 -14.20 -9.87
C GLN A 47 -10.96 -13.70 -11.28
N PRO A 48 -10.81 -14.54 -12.32
CA PRO A 48 -11.21 -14.20 -13.68
C PRO A 48 -12.67 -13.72 -13.76
N GLU A 49 -12.93 -12.72 -14.60
CA GLU A 49 -14.29 -12.23 -14.86
C GLU A 49 -15.19 -13.38 -15.34
N GLY A 50 -16.45 -13.41 -14.88
CA GLY A 50 -17.39 -14.51 -15.14
C GLY A 50 -17.22 -15.76 -14.26
N GLY A 51 -16.19 -15.82 -13.41
CA GLY A 51 -16.04 -16.88 -12.42
C GLY A 51 -17.10 -16.79 -11.29
N LYS A 52 -17.53 -17.94 -10.75
CA LYS A 52 -18.54 -18.02 -9.67
C LYS A 52 -18.25 -17.13 -8.44
N SER A 53 -16.97 -16.99 -8.12
CA SER A 53 -16.50 -16.21 -6.97
C SER A 53 -15.98 -14.83 -7.34
N HIS A 54 -16.00 -14.45 -8.63
CA HIS A 54 -15.53 -13.14 -9.07
C HIS A 54 -16.34 -12.02 -8.43
N ARG A 55 -15.64 -10.97 -8.03
CA ARG A 55 -16.24 -9.73 -7.55
C ARG A 55 -15.51 -8.57 -8.21
N GLN A 56 -16.29 -7.56 -8.61
CA GLN A 56 -15.72 -6.32 -9.11
C GLN A 56 -14.87 -5.65 -8.02
N ILE A 57 -13.77 -5.05 -8.46
CA ILE A 57 -12.88 -4.28 -7.61
C ILE A 57 -13.53 -2.90 -7.41
N PRO A 58 -13.82 -2.48 -6.18
CA PRO A 58 -14.28 -1.12 -5.91
C PRO A 58 -13.25 -0.08 -6.38
N GLU A 59 -13.72 1.05 -6.89
CA GLU A 59 -12.87 2.11 -7.42
C GLU A 59 -11.86 2.63 -6.38
N ASP A 60 -12.31 2.84 -5.13
CA ASP A 60 -11.46 3.25 -4.01
C ASP A 60 -10.35 2.24 -3.71
N ALA A 61 -10.65 0.94 -3.84
CA ALA A 61 -9.65 -0.11 -3.67
C ALA A 61 -8.65 -0.13 -4.83
N ALA A 62 -9.12 0.08 -6.06
CA ALA A 62 -8.27 0.17 -7.25
C ALA A 62 -7.30 1.36 -7.15
N ASP A 63 -7.78 2.52 -6.72
CA ASP A 63 -6.94 3.71 -6.50
C ASP A 63 -5.89 3.48 -5.44
N ARG A 64 -6.27 2.89 -4.30
CA ARG A 64 -5.32 2.57 -3.23
C ARG A 64 -4.23 1.59 -3.68
N VAL A 65 -4.57 0.61 -4.53
CA VAL A 65 -3.59 -0.31 -5.13
C VAL A 65 -2.65 0.43 -6.09
N ARG A 66 -3.17 1.33 -6.94
CA ARG A 66 -2.36 2.15 -7.85
C ARG A 66 -1.37 3.01 -7.08
N CYS A 67 -1.84 3.81 -6.12
CA CYS A 67 -0.99 4.64 -5.28
C CYS A 67 0.08 3.82 -4.54
N LEU A 68 -0.30 2.66 -3.98
CA LEU A 68 0.66 1.78 -3.33
C LEU A 68 1.74 1.30 -4.30
N SER A 69 1.37 0.90 -5.51
CA SER A 69 2.32 0.43 -6.52
C SER A 69 3.33 1.50 -6.95
N GLU A 70 2.89 2.74 -7.11
CA GLU A 70 3.74 3.88 -7.45
C GLU A 70 4.72 4.22 -6.32
N LEU A 71 4.23 4.22 -5.07
CA LEU A 71 5.07 4.42 -3.89
C LEU A 71 6.16 3.36 -3.78
N MET A 72 5.82 2.10 -4.07
CA MET A 72 6.77 0.99 -4.05
C MET A 72 7.78 1.07 -5.21
N ALA A 73 7.32 1.38 -6.43
CA ALA A 73 8.20 1.54 -7.60
C ALA A 73 9.25 2.65 -7.39
N GLY A 74 8.84 3.81 -6.86
CA GLY A 74 9.74 4.92 -6.57
C GLY A 74 10.74 4.66 -5.43
N SER A 75 10.61 3.57 -4.68
CA SER A 75 11.59 3.13 -3.68
C SER A 75 12.68 2.24 -4.28
N GLN A 76 12.31 1.45 -5.29
CA GLN A 76 13.18 0.46 -5.94
C GLN A 76 14.24 1.13 -6.84
N GLU A 77 13.91 2.29 -7.43
CA GLU A 77 14.86 3.11 -8.21
C GLU A 77 15.93 3.80 -7.34
N ARG A 78 15.72 3.87 -6.02
CA ARG A 78 16.64 4.56 -5.09
C ARG A 78 17.61 3.64 -4.33
N GLY A 79 17.56 2.34 -4.58
CA GLY A 79 18.49 1.37 -3.98
C GLY A 79 18.25 1.08 -2.49
N ASP A 80 17.11 1.51 -1.94
CA ASP A 80 16.76 1.29 -0.54
C ASP A 80 16.02 -0.04 -0.36
N HIS A 81 16.74 -1.12 -0.07
CA HIS A 81 16.10 -2.35 0.42
C HIS A 81 15.51 -2.11 1.82
N PHE A 82 14.21 -2.34 1.98
CA PHE A 82 13.56 -2.33 3.28
C PHE A 82 14.11 -3.48 4.15
N PRO A 83 14.61 -3.22 5.37
CA PRO A 83 15.03 -4.29 6.27
C PRO A 83 13.80 -5.09 6.73
N ASP A 84 13.91 -6.42 6.65
CA ASP A 84 12.84 -7.40 6.86
C ASP A 84 12.10 -7.27 8.21
N GLU A 85 12.72 -6.66 9.21
CA GLU A 85 12.23 -6.58 10.59
C GLU A 85 11.18 -5.47 10.83
N ILE A 86 10.92 -4.56 9.87
CA ILE A 86 10.03 -3.38 10.06
C ILE A 86 8.87 -3.34 9.03
N THR A 87 8.66 -4.41 8.27
CA THR A 87 7.72 -4.51 7.14
C THR A 87 6.23 -4.23 7.45
N TRP A 88 5.82 -4.23 8.72
CA TRP A 88 4.43 -3.97 9.13
C TRP A 88 4.03 -2.51 9.35
N LEU A 89 4.97 -1.56 9.31
CA LEU A 89 4.66 -0.15 9.59
C LEU A 89 4.42 0.71 8.34
N GLN A 90 4.73 0.20 7.13
CA GLN A 90 4.40 0.73 5.79
C GLN A 90 4.05 2.23 5.66
N ILE A 91 4.83 3.07 6.33
CA ILE A 91 4.85 4.51 6.15
C ILE A 91 6.29 4.81 5.76
N PRO A 92 6.52 5.53 4.65
CA PRO A 92 7.86 5.85 4.20
C PRO A 92 8.46 6.88 5.16
N LEU A 93 8.94 6.43 6.32
CA LEU A 93 9.86 7.21 7.14
C LEU A 93 11.19 7.20 6.41
N ARG A 94 11.61 8.35 5.91
CA ARG A 94 12.94 8.52 5.32
C ARG A 94 13.98 8.05 6.34
N LYS A 95 15.10 7.49 5.89
CA LYS A 95 16.17 7.00 6.78
C LYS A 95 16.57 8.03 7.84
N MET A 96 16.57 9.31 7.48
CA MET A 96 16.86 10.43 8.40
C MET A 96 15.77 10.61 9.47
N GLU A 97 14.49 10.47 9.12
CA GLU A 97 13.36 10.59 10.06
C GLU A 97 13.32 9.40 11.02
N LEU A 98 13.61 8.19 10.54
CA LEU A 98 13.72 7.01 11.40
C LEU A 98 14.87 7.16 12.40
N GLN A 99 16.01 7.71 11.98
CA GLN A 99 17.13 8.01 12.88
C GLN A 99 16.76 9.09 13.91
N GLN A 100 16.05 10.14 13.50
CA GLN A 100 15.54 11.16 14.43
C GLN A 100 14.57 10.56 15.46
N LEU A 101 13.65 9.69 15.04
CA LEU A 101 12.70 9.03 15.94
C LEU A 101 13.38 8.06 16.90
N LYS A 102 14.44 7.36 16.48
CA LYS A 102 15.27 6.54 17.37
C LYS A 102 15.95 7.38 18.44
N SER A 103 16.56 8.50 18.05
CA SER A 103 17.14 9.44 19.01
C SER A 103 16.10 10.00 19.97
N LEU A 104 14.90 10.33 19.46
CA LEU A 104 13.79 10.86 20.27
C LEU A 104 13.25 9.82 21.27
N ALA A 105 13.16 8.55 20.85
CA ALA A 105 12.74 7.42 21.69
C ALA A 105 13.67 7.24 22.89
N ILE A 106 14.98 7.29 22.65
CA ILE A 106 16.00 7.18 23.70
C ILE A 106 15.93 8.36 24.67
N LEU A 107 15.85 9.59 24.14
CA LEU A 107 15.84 10.81 24.96
C LEU A 107 14.59 10.95 25.84
N ASN A 108 13.46 10.38 25.41
CA ASN A 108 12.18 10.51 26.11
C ASN A 108 11.76 9.24 26.84
N ASP A 109 12.60 8.20 26.87
CA ASP A 109 12.27 6.86 27.38
C ASP A 109 10.93 6.32 26.84
N LYS A 110 10.72 6.50 25.53
CA LYS A 110 9.49 6.12 24.84
C LYS A 110 9.75 4.99 23.85
N ASN A 111 8.75 4.13 23.70
CA ASN A 111 8.82 3.06 22.72
C ASN A 111 8.80 3.64 21.28
N LEU A 112 9.76 3.23 20.44
CA LEU A 112 9.86 3.67 19.05
C LEU A 112 8.58 3.38 18.26
N SER A 113 7.93 2.24 18.50
CA SER A 113 6.68 1.89 17.81
C SER A 113 5.53 2.85 18.15
N PHE A 114 5.51 3.41 19.36
CA PHE A 114 4.53 4.42 19.76
C PHE A 114 4.76 5.73 18.99
N LEU A 115 6.02 6.20 18.91
CA LEU A 115 6.36 7.43 18.19
C LEU A 115 6.14 7.31 16.68
N VAL A 116 6.48 6.16 16.09
CA VAL A 116 6.19 5.91 14.69
C VAL A 116 4.68 5.96 14.46
N ARG A 117 3.87 5.32 15.32
CA ARG A 117 2.40 5.36 15.21
C ARG A 117 1.82 6.78 15.28
N GLU A 118 2.34 7.63 16.17
CA GLU A 118 1.92 9.03 16.26
C GLU A 118 2.27 9.82 14.99
N CYS A 119 3.48 9.65 14.44
CA CYS A 119 3.86 10.29 13.18
C CYS A 119 2.97 9.85 12.02
N ILE A 120 2.62 8.56 11.97
CA ILE A 120 1.70 8.01 10.98
C ILE A 120 0.32 8.66 11.07
N LEU A 121 -0.22 8.78 12.28
CA LEU A 121 -1.54 9.40 12.53
C LEU A 121 -1.55 10.90 12.21
N MET A 122 -0.42 11.59 12.32
CA MET A 122 -0.30 13.01 11.94
C MET A 122 -0.32 13.23 10.43
N VAL A 123 0.23 12.31 9.63
CA VAL A 123 0.27 12.41 8.16
C VAL A 123 -1.06 12.03 7.51
N MET A 124 -1.91 11.27 8.21
CA MET A 124 -3.22 10.82 7.73
C MET A 124 -4.40 11.74 8.09
N ARG A 125 -4.15 12.92 8.68
CA ARG A 125 -5.15 13.98 8.89
C ARG A 125 -5.15 14.96 7.73
#